data_AF-A0A959KWU9-F1
#
_entry.id   AF-A0A959KWU9-F1
#
_cell.length_a   1.000
_cell.length_b   1.000
_cell.length_c   1.000
_cell.angle_alpha   90.00
_cell.angle_beta   90.00
_cell.angle_gamma   90.00
#
_symmetry.space_group_name_H-M   'P 1'
#
loop_
_entity.id
_entity.type
_entity.pdbx_description
1 polymer ?
#
loop_
_entity_poly.entity_id
_entity_poly.type
_entity_poly.pdbx_seq_one_letter_code
_entity_poly.pdbx_strand_id
1 'polypeptide(L)' 'MKWDKKFSRGQGKYYFTIKSNPSNITLHRESKEDAANAYRRYMRIGKECEWHGRWNGKKFEEASPPPTIG' A
#
# COMPACT_ATOMS: atom_id res chain seq x y z
N MET A 1 -21.83 21.54 10.02
CA MET A 1 -21.63 20.09 10.28
C MET A 1 -20.44 19.64 9.45
N LYS A 2 -19.29 19.35 10.09
CA LYS A 2 -18.12 18.82 9.40
C LYS A 2 -18.42 17.35 9.10
N TRP A 3 -18.56 17.01 7.82
CA TRP A 3 -18.49 15.62 7.39
C TRP A 3 -17.04 15.20 7.52
N ASP A 4 -16.65 14.76 8.71
CA ASP A 4 -15.44 13.97 8.89
C ASP A 4 -15.66 12.66 8.11
N LYS A 5 -15.39 12.71 6.80
CA LYS A 5 -15.13 11.54 5.97
C LYS A 5 -13.90 10.90 6.56
N LYS A 6 -14.07 10.16 7.66
CA LYS A 6 -13.12 9.18 8.13
C LYS A 6 -13.01 8.20 6.98
N PHE A 7 -11.99 8.40 6.15
CA PHE A 7 -11.47 7.39 5.26
C PHE A 7 -10.99 6.27 6.17
N SER A 8 -11.92 5.45 6.64
CA SER A 8 -11.67 4.26 7.41
C SER A 8 -10.94 3.33 6.46
N ARG A 9 -9.60 3.39 6.50
CA ARG A 9 -8.75 2.39 5.90
C ARG A 9 -9.25 1.03 6.37
N GLY A 10 -9.55 0.14 5.43
CA GLY A 10 -10.07 -1.18 5.73
C GLY A 10 -9.06 -1.91 6.61
N GLN A 11 -9.48 -2.22 7.83
CA GLN A 11 -8.66 -3.00 8.75
C GLN A 11 -8.36 -4.36 8.13
N GLY A 12 -7.12 -4.82 8.29
CA GLY A 12 -6.63 -6.07 7.75
C GLY A 12 -6.11 -6.00 6.32
N LYS A 13 -6.24 -4.86 5.61
CA LYS A 13 -5.76 -4.68 4.24
C LYS A 13 -4.31 -4.20 4.20
N TYR A 14 -3.57 -4.60 3.18
CA TYR A 14 -2.20 -4.18 2.91
C TYR A 14 -2.18 -2.96 2.01
N TYR A 15 -1.42 -1.94 2.40
CA TYR A 15 -1.33 -0.67 1.70
C TYR A 15 0.09 -0.45 1.16
N PHE A 16 0.16 0.12 -0.03
CA PHE A 16 1.39 0.62 -0.62
C PHE A 16 1.08 1.83 -1.50
N THR A 17 2.02 2.75 -1.59
CA THR A 17 1.89 3.97 -2.39
C THR A 17 2.86 3.91 -3.55
N ILE A 18 2.36 4.17 -4.76
CA ILE A 18 3.19 4.34 -5.95
C ILE A 18 3.42 5.84 -6.10
N LYS A 19 4.67 6.28 -6.05
CA LYS A 19 5.05 7.65 -6.40
C LYS A 19 4.87 7.80 -7.90
N SER A 20 3.94 8.65 -8.29
CA SER A 20 3.71 8.99 -9.70
C SER A 20 3.56 10.48 -9.79
N ASN A 21 4.28 11.14 -10.70
CA ASN A 21 4.04 12.55 -10.96
C ASN A 21 2.82 12.68 -11.90
N PRO A 22 1.83 13.56 -11.60
CA PRO A 22 1.81 14.60 -10.56
C PRO A 22 1.16 14.20 -9.22
N SER A 23 0.69 12.96 -9.03
CA SER A 23 0.03 12.53 -7.77
C SER A 23 0.32 11.09 -7.39
N ASN A 24 0.64 10.90 -6.11
CA ASN A 24 0.91 9.59 -5.52
C ASN A 24 -0.37 8.74 -5.47
N ILE A 25 -0.27 7.49 -5.92
CA ILE A 25 -1.40 6.56 -5.97
C ILE A 25 -1.26 5.60 -4.79
N THR A 26 -2.18 5.65 -3.83
CA THR A 26 -2.20 4.67 -2.73
C THR A 26 -3.15 3.54 -3.08
N LEU A 27 -2.61 2.33 -3.15
CA LEU A 27 -3.36 1.10 -3.41
C LEU A 27 -3.48 0.29 -2.13
N HIS A 28 -4.55 -0.49 -2.04
CA HIS A 28 -4.74 -1.47 -0.97
C HIS A 28 -5.23 -2.81 -1.50
N ARG A 29 -4.75 -3.91 -0.93
CA ARG A 29 -5.23 -5.27 -1.23
C ARG A 29 -5.60 -6.01 0.06
N GLU A 30 -6.47 -6.99 -0.07
CA GLU A 30 -6.90 -7.82 1.06
C GLU A 30 -5.81 -8.82 1.48
N SER A 31 -5.11 -9.39 0.50
CA SER A 31 -4.05 -10.38 0.73
C SER A 31 -2.65 -9.78 0.60
N LYS A 32 -1.75 -10.22 1.48
CA LYS A 32 -0.32 -9.85 1.46
C LYS A 32 0.33 -10.19 0.12
N GLU A 33 0.03 -11.37 -0.39
CA GLU A 33 0.58 -11.88 -1.66
C GLU A 33 0.16 -11.03 -2.85
N ASP A 34 -1.12 -10.62 -2.90
CA ASP A 34 -1.65 -9.78 -3.98
C ASP A 34 -1.04 -8.37 -3.94
N ALA A 35 -0.94 -7.80 -2.73
CA ALA A 35 -0.25 -6.52 -2.53
C ALA A 35 1.24 -6.61 -2.91
N ALA A 36 1.92 -7.70 -2.52
CA ALA A 36 3.32 -7.93 -2.85
C ALA A 36 3.54 -8.12 -4.35
N ASN A 37 2.66 -8.86 -5.03
CA ASN A 37 2.72 -9.08 -6.47
C ASN A 37 2.54 -7.76 -7.21
N ALA A 38 1.53 -6.97 -6.83
CA ALA A 38 1.32 -5.64 -7.38
C ALA A 38 2.53 -4.73 -7.15
N TYR A 39 3.02 -4.62 -5.91
CA TYR A 39 4.20 -3.85 -5.54
C TYR A 39 5.42 -4.20 -6.41
N ARG A 40 5.75 -5.50 -6.52
CA ARG A 40 6.83 -6.01 -7.38
C ARG A 40 6.62 -5.66 -8.84
N ARG A 41 5.40 -5.78 -9.35
CA ARG A 41 5.07 -5.43 -10.74
C ARG A 41 5.32 -3.95 -11.01
N TYR A 42 4.91 -3.07 -10.10
CA TYR A 42 5.16 -1.63 -10.20
C TYR A 42 6.65 -1.28 -10.07
N MET A 43 7.38 -1.92 -9.16
CA MET A 43 8.85 -1.77 -9.09
C MET A 43 9.53 -2.24 -10.37
N ARG A 44 9.09 -3.36 -10.95
CA ARG A 44 9.67 -3.94 -12.17
C ARG A 44 9.50 -3.05 -13.40
N ILE A 45 8.40 -2.30 -13.48
CA ILE A 45 8.19 -1.30 -14.54
C ILE A 45 8.94 0.01 -14.28
N GLY A 46 9.78 0.08 -13.24
CA GLY A 46 10.57 1.27 -12.90
C GLY A 46 9.77 2.36 -12.19
N LYS A 47 8.62 2.03 -11.59
CA LYS A 47 7.88 2.98 -10.74
C LYS A 47 8.43 2.93 -9.32
N GLU A 48 8.61 4.09 -8.71
CA GLU A 48 8.90 4.20 -7.29
C GLU A 48 7.67 3.79 -6.47
N CYS A 49 7.86 2.79 -5.61
CA CYS A 49 6.81 2.25 -4.77
C CYS A 49 7.26 2.22 -3.31
N GLU A 50 6.40 2.71 -2.42
CA GLU A 50 6.60 2.81 -0.98
C GLU A 50 5.63 1.83 -0.30
N TRP A 51 6.17 0.80 0.36
CA TRP A 51 5.37 -0.18 1.07
C TRP A 51 5.03 0.34 2.48
N HIS A 52 3.73 0.39 2.83
CA HIS A 52 3.30 0.78 4.18
C HIS A 52 3.07 -0.43 5.07
N GLY A 53 2.52 -1.52 4.52
CA GLY A 53 2.16 -2.72 5.28
C GLY A 53 0.65 -2.84 5.54
N ARG A 54 0.29 -3.75 6.45
CA ARG A 54 -1.08 -4.05 6.84
C ARG A 54 -1.64 -2.99 7.76
N TRP A 55 -2.79 -2.42 7.43
CA TRP A 55 -3.48 -1.51 8.32
C TRP A 55 -4.27 -2.29 9.38
N ASN A 56 -3.95 -2.11 10.66
CA ASN A 56 -4.69 -2.76 11.74
C ASN A 56 -5.78 -1.86 12.37
N GLY A 57 -6.31 -0.90 11.62
CA GLY A 57 -7.32 0.05 12.14
C GLY A 57 -6.71 1.26 12.87
N LYS A 58 -5.50 1.13 13.41
CA LYS A 58 -4.81 2.19 14.19
C LYS A 58 -3.45 2.59 13.62
N LYS A 59 -2.66 1.63 13.16
CA LYS A 59 -1.32 1.81 12.60
C LYS A 59 -1.06 0.81 11.48
N PHE A 60 -0.01 1.07 10.70
CA PHE A 60 0.54 0.06 9.80
C PHE A 60 1.41 -0.92 10.58
N GLU A 61 1.13 -2.20 10.38
CA GLU A 61 1.90 -3.34 10.87
C GLU A 61 2.49 -4.05 9.64
N GLU A 62 3.57 -4.82 9.80
CA GLU A 62 4.24 -5.45 8.66
C GLU A 62 4.73 -4.44 7.59
N ALA A 63 5.33 -3.33 8.04
CA ALA A 63 5.99 -2.34 7.17
C ALA A 63 7.25 -2.87 6.46
N SER A 64 7.56 -4.15 6.60
CA SER A 64 8.63 -4.80 5.87
C SER A 64 8.15 -5.12 4.45
N PRO A 65 8.77 -4.56 3.40
CA PRO A 65 8.42 -4.88 2.03
C PRO A 65 8.67 -6.37 1.76
N PRO A 66 7.89 -6.99 0.86
CA PRO A 66 8.16 -8.36 0.44
C PRO A 66 9.56 -8.44 -0.19
N PRO A 67 10.30 -9.55 -0.03
CA PRO A 67 11.60 -9.69 -0.65
C PRO A 67 11.45 -9.52 -2.17
N THR A 68 12.16 -8.53 -2.70
CA THR A 68 12.40 -8.33 -4.13
C THR A 68 13.42 -9.37 -4.53
N ILE A 69 12.93 -10.49 -5.07
CA ILE A 69 13.81 -11.46 -5.74
C ILE A 69 14.20 -10.77 -7.05
N GLY A 70 15.43 -10.25 -7.07
CA GLY A 70 16.05 -9.63 -8.25
C GLY A 70 16.35 -10.66 -9.32
#